data_AF-A0A7W7I5D1-F1
#
_entry.id   AF-A0A7W7I5D1-F1
#
_cell.length_a   1.000
_cell.length_b   1.000
_cell.length_c   1.000
_cell.angle_alpha   90.00
_cell.angle_beta   90.00
_cell.angle_gamma   90.00
#
_symmetry.space_group_name_H-M   'P 1'
#
loop_
_entity.id
_entity.type
_entity.pdbx_description
1 polymer ?
#
loop_
_entity_poly.entity_id
_entity_poly.type
_entity_poly.pdbx_seq_one_letter_code
_entity_poly.pdbx_strand_id
1 'polypeptide(L)'
;MTTFDALHDMGDPLGAARHVRESLTPDDTWMIVEPFAGDSVADNLNPVGRVYYSFSTFLCVPNALSQPGGYALGAQAGEPAIRRLATDAGFTRFQRVAETPFNIVYEARP
;
A
#
# COMPACT_ATOMS: atom_id res chain seq x y z
N MET A 1 5.06 10.43 -9.42
CA MET A 1 4.31 10.73 -8.16
C MET A 1 4.87 9.90 -7.02
N THR A 2 4.73 10.33 -5.77
CA THR A 2 5.22 9.61 -4.59
C THR A 2 4.17 9.58 -3.48
N THR A 3 3.90 8.41 -2.91
CA THR A 3 3.07 8.26 -1.69
C THR A 3 3.90 7.61 -0.61
N PHE A 4 3.87 8.17 0.60
CA PHE A 4 4.62 7.69 1.76
C PHE A 4 3.64 7.38 2.89
N ASP A 5 3.55 6.11 3.28
CA ASP A 5 2.69 5.58 4.35
C ASP A 5 1.28 6.17 4.32
N ALA A 6 0.60 5.98 3.18
CA ALA A 6 -0.69 6.62 2.95
C ALA A 6 -1.73 5.68 2.33
N LEU A 7 -1.32 4.80 1.42
CA LEU A 7 -2.28 4.04 0.62
C LEU A 7 -3.07 3.04 1.48
N HIS A 8 -2.43 2.47 2.51
CA HIS A 8 -3.07 1.55 3.43
C HIS A 8 -4.17 2.18 4.31
N ASP A 9 -4.18 3.51 4.44
CA ASP A 9 -5.11 4.27 5.28
C ASP A 9 -6.33 4.81 4.52
N MET A 10 -6.36 4.69 3.20
CA MET A 10 -7.43 5.23 2.35
C MET A 10 -8.65 4.30 2.33
N GLY A 11 -9.86 4.88 2.37
CA GLY A 11 -11.12 4.13 2.19
C GLY A 11 -11.42 3.75 0.74
N ASP A 12 -10.82 4.46 -0.22
CA ASP A 12 -10.83 4.14 -1.66
C ASP A 12 -9.41 4.22 -2.26
N PRO A 13 -8.51 3.28 -1.91
CA PRO A 13 -7.14 3.31 -2.40
C PRO A 13 -7.07 2.98 -3.90
N LEU A 14 -8.07 2.29 -4.47
CA LEU A 14 -8.14 2.01 -5.90
C LEU A 14 -8.51 3.26 -6.70
N GLY A 15 -9.50 4.04 -6.24
CA GLY A 15 -9.82 5.35 -6.82
C GLY A 15 -8.63 6.29 -6.78
N ALA A 16 -7.92 6.33 -5.65
CA ALA A 16 -6.66 7.09 -5.54
C ALA A 16 -5.64 6.61 -6.59
N ALA A 17 -5.35 5.31 -6.68
CA ALA A 17 -4.40 4.76 -7.63
C ALA A 17 -4.77 5.01 -9.11
N ARG A 18 -6.06 4.98 -9.46
CA ARG A 18 -6.53 5.36 -10.80
C ARG A 18 -6.27 6.83 -11.09
N HIS A 19 -6.52 7.71 -10.12
CA HIS A 19 -6.22 9.12 -10.27
C HIS A 19 -4.70 9.37 -10.43
N VAL A 20 -3.87 8.62 -9.70
CA VAL A 20 -2.41 8.63 -9.95
C VAL A 20 -2.11 8.22 -11.38
N ARG A 21 -2.68 7.11 -11.86
CA ARG A 21 -2.44 6.59 -13.20
C ARG A 21 -2.82 7.59 -14.29
N GLU A 22 -3.92 8.32 -14.11
CA GLU A 22 -4.39 9.38 -15.02
C GLU A 22 -3.48 10.62 -15.00
N SER A 23 -2.83 10.89 -13.86
CA SER A 23 -1.94 12.04 -13.67
C SER A 23 -0.52 11.84 -14.21
N LEU A 24 -0.15 10.61 -14.57
CA LEU A 24 1.19 10.26 -15.03
C LEU A 24 1.27 10.09 -16.56
N THR A 25 2.38 10.53 -17.14
CA THR A 25 2.72 10.22 -18.54
C THR A 25 3.27 8.78 -18.65
N PRO A 26 3.37 8.19 -19.86
CA PRO A 26 3.82 6.81 -20.04
C PRO A 26 5.23 6.50 -19.49
N ASP A 27 6.09 7.52 -19.39
CA ASP A 27 7.47 7.35 -18.91
C ASP A 27 7.62 7.60 -17.41
N ASP A 28 6.60 8.19 -16.77
CA ASP A 28 6.63 8.50 -15.34
C ASP A 28 6.46 7.26 -14.46
N THR A 29 6.83 7.45 -13.20
CA THR A 29 6.79 6.43 -12.16
C THR A 29 5.92 6.87 -10.99
N TRP A 30 5.20 5.93 -10.40
CA TRP A 30 4.66 6.04 -9.05
C TRP A 30 5.55 5.27 -8.07
N MET A 31 6.14 5.99 -7.12
CA MET A 31 6.82 5.40 -5.98
C MET A 31 5.84 5.26 -4.81
N ILE A 32 5.74 4.05 -4.28
CA ILE A 32 4.82 3.69 -3.19
C ILE A 32 5.68 3.22 -2.02
N VAL A 33 5.66 3.93 -0.90
CA VAL A 33 6.35 3.51 0.33
C VAL A 33 5.29 3.12 1.34
N GLU A 34 5.31 1.88 1.79
CA GLU A 34 4.32 1.31 2.70
C GLU A 34 5.00 0.50 3.81
N PRO A 35 4.32 0.24 4.94
CA PRO A 35 4.91 -0.53 6.03
C PRO A 35 5.30 -1.93 5.57
N PHE A 36 6.40 -2.45 6.12
CA PHE A 36 6.87 -3.80 5.82
C PHE A 36 5.87 -4.82 6.38
N ALA A 37 5.34 -5.63 5.48
CA ALA A 37 4.48 -6.77 5.80
C ALA A 37 4.82 -7.93 4.88
N GLY A 38 5.11 -9.09 5.47
CA GLY A 38 5.17 -10.36 4.78
C GLY A 38 3.79 -10.83 4.36
N ASP A 39 3.77 -11.81 3.46
CA ASP A 39 2.56 -12.24 2.75
C ASP A 39 1.59 -13.03 3.64
N SER A 40 2.08 -13.60 4.74
CA SER A 40 1.28 -14.31 5.72
C SER A 40 1.41 -13.71 7.13
N VAL A 41 0.39 -13.94 7.96
CA VAL A 41 0.44 -13.56 9.39
C VAL A 41 1.67 -14.15 10.08
N ALA A 42 2.06 -15.37 9.73
CA ALA A 42 3.20 -16.06 10.33
C ALA A 42 4.53 -15.31 10.09
N ASP A 43 4.70 -14.75 8.89
CA ASP A 43 5.90 -13.96 8.52
C ASP A 43 6.00 -12.67 9.36
N ASN A 44 4.85 -12.19 9.84
CA ASN A 44 4.72 -10.95 10.61
C ASN A 44 4.74 -11.17 12.12
N LEU A 45 4.92 -12.40 12.62
CA LEU A 45 5.00 -12.71 14.06
C LEU A 45 6.36 -12.35 14.66
N ASN A 46 6.70 -11.07 14.60
CA ASN A 46 7.92 -10.48 15.13
C ASN A 46 7.59 -9.16 15.88
N PRO A 47 8.54 -8.54 16.62
CA PRO A 47 8.27 -7.34 17.40
C PRO A 47 7.73 -6.16 16.57
N VAL A 48 8.21 -5.98 15.34
CA VAL A 48 7.74 -4.90 14.45
C VAL A 48 6.32 -5.18 13.99
N GLY A 49 6.05 -6.39 13.50
CA GLY A 49 4.71 -6.80 13.07
C GLY A 49 3.68 -6.69 14.20
N ARG A 50 4.05 -6.98 15.47
CA ARG A 50 3.16 -6.75 16.63
C ARG A 50 2.73 -5.28 16.75
N VAL A 51 3.67 -4.34 16.59
CA VAL A 51 3.38 -2.91 16.68
C VAL A 51 2.52 -2.48 15.48
N TYR A 52 2.85 -2.92 14.27
CA TYR A 52 2.09 -2.56 13.07
C TYR A 52 0.70 -3.18 13.00
N TYR A 53 0.48 -4.39 13.48
CA TYR A 53 -0.88 -4.89 13.68
C TYR A 53 -1.65 -4.05 14.69
N SER A 54 -1.00 -3.60 15.77
CA SER A 54 -1.64 -2.73 16.75
C SER A 54 -2.03 -1.38 16.13
N PHE A 55 -1.14 -0.73 15.38
CA PHE A 55 -1.48 0.49 14.63
C PHE A 55 -2.57 0.23 13.59
N SER A 56 -2.48 -0.88 12.85
CA SER A 56 -3.49 -1.25 11.87
C SER A 56 -4.87 -1.37 12.51
N THR A 57 -4.98 -2.07 13.64
CA THR A 57 -6.25 -2.32 14.34
C THR A 57 -6.83 -1.07 14.98
N PHE A 58 -6.00 -0.21 15.57
CA PHE A 58 -6.49 0.93 16.35
C PHE A 58 -6.49 2.27 15.61
N LEU A 59 -5.79 2.38 14.47
CA LEU A 59 -5.64 3.61 13.69
C LEU A 59 -6.06 3.41 12.23
N CYS A 60 -5.30 2.62 11.47
CA CYS A 60 -5.39 2.58 10.01
C CYS A 60 -6.71 2.03 9.49
N VAL A 61 -7.10 0.84 9.97
CA VAL A 61 -8.33 0.16 9.53
C VAL A 61 -9.57 0.98 9.94
N PRO A 62 -9.71 1.46 11.20
CA PRO A 62 -10.81 2.35 11.55
C PRO A 62 -10.84 3.64 10.70
N ASN A 63 -9.68 4.23 10.42
CA ASN A 63 -9.59 5.43 9.57
C ASN A 63 -10.11 5.16 8.15
N ALA A 64 -9.66 4.07 7.51
CA ALA A 64 -10.13 3.68 6.18
C ALA A 64 -11.65 3.38 6.17
N LEU A 65 -12.15 2.66 7.18
CA LEU A 65 -13.57 2.35 7.32
C LEU A 65 -14.46 3.58 7.58
N SER A 66 -13.89 4.67 8.10
CA SER A 66 -14.62 5.92 8.31
C SER A 66 -14.79 6.74 7.02
N GLN A 67 -14.08 6.37 5.95
CA GLN A 67 -14.13 7.00 4.64
C GLN A 67 -15.05 6.21 3.68
N PRO A 68 -15.61 6.86 2.65
CA PRO A 68 -16.29 6.15 1.57
C PRO A 68 -15.32 5.28 0.75
N GLY A 69 -15.83 4.25 0.09
CA GLY A 69 -15.07 3.37 -0.81
C GLY A 69 -15.11 1.89 -0.44
N GLY A 70 -15.31 1.58 0.85
CA GLY A 70 -15.52 0.22 1.32
C GLY A 70 -14.27 -0.67 1.38
N TYR A 71 -13.08 -0.08 1.24
CA TYR A 71 -11.81 -0.77 1.44
C TYR A 71 -11.24 -0.49 2.84
N ALA A 72 -10.52 -1.48 3.36
CA ALA A 72 -9.67 -1.32 4.54
C ALA A 72 -8.47 -2.27 4.41
N LEU A 73 -7.37 -1.75 3.87
CA LEU A 73 -6.13 -2.51 3.71
C LEU A 73 -5.40 -2.66 5.05
N GLY A 74 -5.17 -1.53 5.74
CA GLY A 74 -4.42 -1.48 6.99
C GLY A 74 -2.91 -1.63 6.81
N ALA A 75 -2.14 -1.24 7.82
CA ALA A 75 -0.67 -1.18 7.76
C ALA A 75 0.02 -2.53 7.48
N GLN A 76 -0.70 -3.65 7.58
CA GLN A 76 -0.20 -5.00 7.29
C GLN A 76 -0.81 -5.60 6.02
N ALA A 77 -1.03 -4.77 4.98
CA ALA A 77 -1.62 -5.18 3.71
C ALA A 77 -0.78 -6.17 2.89
N GLY A 78 0.56 -6.05 2.96
CA GLY A 78 1.50 -6.89 2.21
C GLY A 78 1.63 -6.54 0.73
N GLU A 79 2.73 -6.96 0.11
CA GLU A 79 3.00 -6.70 -1.32
C GLU A 79 1.89 -7.21 -2.26
N PRO A 80 1.30 -8.42 -2.07
CA PRO A 80 0.28 -8.93 -2.97
C PRO A 80 -0.94 -8.01 -3.11
N ALA A 81 -1.37 -7.39 -1.99
CA ALA A 81 -2.48 -6.46 -2.00
C ALA A 81 -2.13 -5.14 -2.72
N ILE A 82 -0.95 -4.58 -2.44
CA ILE A 82 -0.48 -3.34 -3.08
C ILE A 82 -0.26 -3.55 -4.59
N ARG A 83 0.36 -4.67 -4.98
CA ARG A 83 0.56 -5.06 -6.39
C ARG A 83 -0.76 -5.21 -7.11
N ARG A 84 -1.73 -5.91 -6.51
CA ARG A 84 -3.06 -6.10 -7.11
C ARG A 84 -3.74 -4.75 -7.31
N LEU A 85 -3.70 -3.88 -6.31
CA LEU A 85 -4.31 -2.56 -6.41
C LEU A 85 -3.69 -1.70 -7.51
N ALA A 86 -2.35 -1.68 -7.62
CA ALA A 86 -1.66 -1.00 -8.72
C ALA A 86 -2.05 -1.59 -10.09
N THR A 87 -2.13 -2.92 -10.19
CA THR A 87 -2.52 -3.60 -11.43
C THR A 87 -3.98 -3.29 -11.82
N ASP A 88 -4.91 -3.35 -10.87
CA ASP A 88 -6.33 -3.04 -11.05
C ASP A 88 -6.57 -1.54 -11.38
N ALA A 89 -5.61 -0.67 -11.05
CA ALA A 89 -5.58 0.74 -11.42
C ALA A 89 -5.01 1.00 -12.83
N GLY A 90 -4.48 -0.02 -13.52
CA GLY A 90 -3.98 0.08 -14.89
C GLY A 90 -2.48 0.35 -15.02
N PHE A 91 -1.69 0.09 -13.98
CA PHE A 91 -0.23 -0.03 -14.09
C PHE A 91 0.13 -1.42 -14.60
N THR A 92 1.02 -1.53 -15.59
CA THR A 92 1.43 -2.84 -16.16
C THR A 92 2.74 -3.36 -15.61
N ARG A 93 3.51 -2.50 -14.94
CA ARG A 93 4.81 -2.83 -14.34
C ARG A 93 4.78 -2.50 -12.85
N PHE A 94 5.18 -3.46 -12.03
CA PHE A 94 5.25 -3.32 -10.58
C PHE A 94 6.45 -4.11 -10.02
N GLN A 95 7.31 -3.45 -9.25
CA GLN A 95 8.47 -4.07 -8.63
C GLN A 95 8.78 -3.47 -7.26
N ARG A 96 9.30 -4.30 -6.34
CA ARG A 96 9.97 -3.83 -5.13
C ARG A 96 11.36 -3.34 -5.52
N VAL A 97 11.70 -2.11 -5.17
CA VAL A 97 12.98 -1.47 -5.55
C VAL A 97 13.91 -1.20 -4.37
N ALA A 98 13.37 -1.13 -3.15
CA ALA A 98 14.14 -1.04 -1.92
C ALA A 98 13.30 -1.50 -0.72
N GLU A 99 13.96 -1.77 0.40
CA GLU A 99 13.31 -2.03 1.67
C GLU A 99 14.20 -1.62 2.84
N THR A 100 13.56 -1.36 3.97
CA THR A 100 14.19 -1.21 5.29
C THR A 100 13.55 -2.24 6.22
N PRO A 101 13.99 -2.36 7.48
CA PRO A 101 13.29 -3.18 8.47
C PRO A 101 11.83 -2.76 8.74
N PHE A 102 11.40 -1.58 8.26
CA PHE A 102 10.12 -0.96 8.59
C PHE A 102 9.23 -0.67 7.39
N ASN A 103 9.80 -0.41 6.22
CA ASN A 103 9.03 -0.05 5.02
C ASN A 103 9.56 -0.78 3.79
N ILE A 104 8.67 -0.97 2.83
CA ILE A 104 9.00 -1.45 1.49
C ILE A 104 8.73 -0.32 0.50
N VAL A 105 9.63 -0.15 -0.48
CA VAL A 105 9.48 0.79 -1.59
C VAL A 105 9.15 0.03 -2.85
N TYR A 106 8.00 0.34 -3.44
CA TYR A 106 7.57 -0.18 -4.72
C TYR A 106 7.65 0.89 -5.80
N GLU A 107 7.94 0.43 -7.01
CA GLU A 107 7.79 1.18 -8.25
C GLU A 107 6.62 0.61 -9.04
N ALA A 108 5.68 1.47 -9.44
CA ALA A 108 4.63 1.16 -10.41
C ALA A 108 4.74 2.07 -11.64
N ARG A 109 4.64 1.49 -12.84
CA ARG A 109 4.73 2.21 -14.12
C ARG A 109 3.62 1.77 -15.10
N PRO A 110 3.15 2.68 -15.96
CA PRO A 110 2.23 2.36 -17.05
C PRO A 110 2.65 1.16 -17.89
#